data_AF-A0A0C5WPR6-F1
#
_entry.id   AF-A0A0C5WPR6-F1
#
_cell.length_a   1.000
_cell.length_b   1.000
_cell.length_c   1.000
_cell.angle_alpha   90.00
_cell.angle_beta   90.00
_cell.angle_gamma   90.00
#
_symmetry.space_group_name_H-M   'P 1'
#
loop_
_entity.id
_entity.type
_entity.pdbx_description
1 polymer ?
#
loop_
_entity_poly.entity_id
_entity_poly.type
_entity_poly.pdbx_seq_one_letter_code
_entity_poly.pdbx_strand_id
1 'polypeptide(L)'
;MKPLLLSLGLFLFSPASFSESHTIHEPLFSPDNGVICDRQAGFCVDSYGISMAFTKEFLGQEAEDKMLELINRVGSENFDTTRYSFSNKVYCDSEQKACFVDRFSEQQMTDYTSILFD
;
A
#
# COMPACT_ATOMS: atom_id res chain seq x y z
N MET A 1 -66.65 -13.15 11.86
CA MET A 1 -66.07 -12.02 11.10
C MET A 1 -64.66 -11.78 11.65
N LYS A 2 -63.69 -11.61 10.76
CA LYS A 2 -62.21 -11.43 10.91
C LYS A 2 -61.78 -10.50 12.08
N PRO A 3 -60.57 -10.66 12.65
CA PRO A 3 -59.40 -10.12 11.96
C PRO A 3 -58.22 -11.09 11.82
N LEU A 4 -57.78 -11.14 10.57
CA LEU A 4 -56.46 -11.50 10.11
C LEU A 4 -55.52 -10.36 10.52
N LEU A 5 -54.42 -10.62 11.22
CA LEU A 5 -53.35 -9.65 11.43
C LEU A 5 -52.01 -10.26 11.04
N LEU A 6 -51.42 -9.60 10.04
CA LEU A 6 -50.14 -9.86 9.38
C LEU A 6 -48.99 -9.92 10.39
N SER A 7 -48.22 -11.00 10.37
CA SER A 7 -46.88 -11.03 10.95
C SER A 7 -45.91 -10.29 10.02
N LEU A 8 -45.53 -9.09 10.43
CA LEU A 8 -44.48 -8.27 9.81
C LEU A 8 -43.11 -8.93 10.09
N GLY A 9 -42.59 -9.67 9.11
CA GLY A 9 -41.27 -10.28 9.19
C GLY A 9 -40.18 -9.20 9.12
N LEU A 10 -39.47 -9.00 10.22
CA LEU A 10 -38.31 -8.13 10.32
C LEU A 10 -37.13 -8.81 9.60
N PHE A 11 -36.85 -8.40 8.35
CA PHE A 11 -35.63 -8.82 7.66
C PHE A 11 -34.41 -8.13 8.29
N LEU A 12 -33.69 -8.87 9.13
CA LEU A 12 -32.37 -8.51 9.62
C LEU A 12 -31.37 -8.64 8.46
N PHE A 13 -31.16 -7.56 7.70
CA PHE A 13 -30.03 -7.47 6.79
C PHE A 13 -28.77 -7.23 7.61
N SER A 14 -28.02 -8.28 7.91
CA SER A 14 -26.64 -8.14 8.40
C SER A 14 -25.78 -7.62 7.25
N PRO A 15 -25.11 -6.46 7.37
CA PRO A 15 -24.05 -6.11 6.43
C PRO A 15 -22.90 -7.09 6.67
N ALA A 16 -22.61 -7.93 5.67
CA ALA A 16 -21.36 -8.67 5.65
C ALA A 16 -20.22 -7.64 5.63
N SER A 17 -19.48 -7.54 6.73
CA SER A 17 -18.22 -6.80 6.74
C SER A 17 -17.25 -7.62 5.91
N PHE A 18 -16.99 -7.19 4.67
CA PHE A 18 -15.92 -7.75 3.87
C PHE A 18 -14.60 -7.39 4.56
N SER A 19 -14.00 -8.35 5.25
CA SER A 19 -12.61 -8.23 5.71
C SER A 19 -11.76 -8.44 4.47
N GLU A 20 -11.22 -7.35 3.92
CA GLU A 20 -10.32 -7.41 2.79
C GLU A 20 -8.99 -8.02 3.28
N SER A 21 -8.71 -9.25 2.82
CA SER A 21 -7.47 -9.96 3.13
C SER A 21 -6.35 -9.29 2.34
N HIS A 22 -5.56 -8.45 2.99
CA HIS A 22 -4.60 -7.58 2.30
C HIS A 22 -3.22 -8.20 2.07
N THR A 23 -3.17 -9.34 1.41
CA THR A 23 -1.91 -9.86 0.87
C THR A 23 -1.37 -8.93 -0.24
N ILE A 24 -0.04 -8.87 -0.41
CA ILE A 24 0.58 -8.12 -1.52
C ILE A 24 0.16 -8.79 -2.83
N HIS A 25 -0.47 -8.02 -3.71
CA HIS A 25 -0.92 -8.48 -5.02
C HIS A 25 -0.43 -7.55 -6.12
N GLU A 26 -0.36 -8.07 -7.36
CA GLU A 26 -0.05 -7.28 -8.54
C GLU A 26 -0.88 -5.98 -8.58
N PRO A 27 -0.25 -4.83 -8.90
CA PRO A 27 1.09 -4.69 -9.47
C PRO A 27 2.24 -4.68 -8.44
N LEU A 28 1.96 -4.94 -7.16
CA LEU A 28 2.95 -5.02 -6.10
C LEU A 28 3.42 -6.46 -5.88
N PHE A 29 4.68 -6.63 -5.50
CA PHE A 29 5.27 -7.91 -5.15
C PHE A 29 6.43 -7.74 -4.16
N SER A 30 6.76 -8.78 -3.41
CA SER A 30 7.88 -8.79 -2.46
C SER A 30 8.93 -9.81 -2.94
N PRO A 31 9.99 -9.37 -3.64
CA PRO A 31 10.97 -10.27 -4.24
C PRO A 31 12.03 -10.78 -3.24
N ASP A 32 12.23 -10.09 -2.13
CA ASP A 32 13.13 -10.46 -1.05
C ASP A 32 12.57 -9.97 0.31
N ASN A 33 13.09 -10.52 1.40
CA ASN A 33 12.74 -10.12 2.75
C ASN A 33 13.07 -8.63 2.95
N GLY A 34 12.16 -7.86 3.52
CA GLY A 34 12.37 -6.43 3.71
C GLY A 34 12.10 -5.58 2.48
N VAL A 35 11.68 -6.17 1.34
CA VAL A 35 11.53 -5.44 0.06
C VAL A 35 10.11 -5.57 -0.48
N ILE A 36 9.52 -4.43 -0.86
CA ILE A 36 8.30 -4.36 -1.66
C ILE A 36 8.58 -3.56 -2.93
N CYS A 37 8.23 -4.11 -4.09
CA CYS A 37 8.29 -3.43 -5.37
C CYS A 37 6.89 -3.18 -5.90
N ASP A 38 6.70 -2.02 -6.52
CA ASP A 38 5.49 -1.67 -7.26
C ASP A 38 5.84 -1.48 -8.73
N ARG A 39 5.43 -2.45 -9.56
CA ARG A 39 5.71 -2.43 -10.99
C ARG A 39 5.00 -1.27 -11.70
N GLN A 40 3.83 -0.86 -11.21
CA GLN A 40 3.06 0.22 -11.81
C GLN A 40 3.62 1.58 -11.42
N ALA A 41 4.02 1.76 -10.16
CA ALA A 41 4.63 3.00 -9.68
C ALA A 41 6.10 3.14 -10.11
N GLY A 42 6.78 2.03 -10.42
CA GLY A 42 8.13 2.01 -10.99
C GLY A 42 9.24 2.15 -9.96
N PHE A 43 9.00 1.77 -8.70
CA PHE A 43 10.01 1.80 -7.65
C PHE A 43 9.89 0.62 -6.69
N CYS A 44 10.98 0.32 -6.01
CA CYS A 44 11.01 -0.59 -4.86
C CYS A 44 11.37 0.17 -3.58
N VAL A 45 10.97 -0.38 -2.45
CA VAL A 45 11.21 0.18 -1.12
C VAL A 45 11.81 -0.88 -0.20
N ASP A 46 12.52 -0.41 0.80
CA ASP A 46 12.94 -1.19 1.96
C ASP A 46 12.62 -0.45 3.27
N SER A 47 13.12 -0.94 4.41
CA SER A 47 12.91 -0.33 5.74
C SER A 47 13.33 1.15 5.84
N TYR A 48 14.19 1.65 4.94
CA TYR A 48 14.66 3.03 4.91
C TYR A 48 13.85 3.93 3.95
N GLY A 49 13.02 3.34 3.10
CA GLY A 49 12.16 4.05 2.14
C GLY A 49 12.38 3.62 0.70
N ILE A 50 12.14 4.52 -0.25
CA ILE A 50 12.38 4.26 -1.68
C ILE A 50 13.87 3.95 -1.92
N SER A 51 14.15 2.77 -2.48
CA SER A 51 15.51 2.24 -2.70
C SER A 51 15.85 2.19 -4.18
N MET A 52 16.82 3.01 -4.61
CA MET A 52 17.31 3.00 -6.00
C MET A 52 18.01 1.69 -6.34
N ALA A 53 18.74 1.10 -5.37
CA ALA A 53 19.42 -0.17 -5.55
C ALA A 53 18.42 -1.30 -5.86
N PHE A 54 17.36 -1.46 -5.05
CA PHE A 54 16.34 -2.47 -5.30
C PHE A 54 15.46 -2.15 -6.50
N THR A 55 15.20 -0.86 -6.77
CA THR A 55 14.49 -0.44 -7.99
C THR A 55 15.25 -0.93 -9.22
N LYS A 56 16.56 -0.70 -9.28
CA LYS A 56 17.42 -1.19 -10.36
C LYS A 56 17.44 -2.71 -10.42
N GLU A 57 17.61 -3.37 -9.28
CA GLU A 57 17.76 -4.83 -9.20
C GLU A 57 16.50 -5.57 -9.69
N PHE A 58 15.32 -5.15 -9.25
CA PHE A 58 14.08 -5.88 -9.50
C PHE A 58 13.22 -5.31 -10.63
N LEU A 59 13.37 -4.02 -10.96
CA LEU A 59 12.61 -3.36 -12.03
C LEU A 59 13.48 -2.91 -13.21
N GLY A 60 14.81 -2.97 -13.08
CA GLY A 60 15.78 -2.67 -14.13
C GLY A 60 16.25 -1.22 -14.17
N GLN A 61 17.30 -0.97 -14.97
CA GLN A 61 17.94 0.34 -15.10
C GLN A 61 16.97 1.45 -15.50
N GLU A 62 16.03 1.16 -16.42
CA GLU A 62 15.08 2.17 -16.91
C GLU A 62 14.16 2.70 -15.77
N ALA A 63 13.83 1.86 -14.78
CA ALA A 63 13.03 2.28 -13.63
C ALA A 63 13.83 3.20 -12.69
N GLU A 64 15.10 2.85 -12.42
CA GLU A 64 16.03 3.69 -11.66
C GLU A 64 16.22 5.05 -12.34
N ASP A 65 16.47 5.06 -13.64
CA ASP A 65 16.69 6.29 -14.41
C ASP A 65 15.48 7.23 -14.34
N LYS A 66 14.26 6.69 -14.47
CA LYS A 66 13.01 7.48 -14.33
C LYS A 66 12.86 8.11 -12.95
N MET A 67 13.25 7.38 -11.89
CA MET A 67 13.20 7.90 -10.53
C MET A 67 14.25 9.00 -10.32
N LEU A 68 15.47 8.82 -10.82
CA LEU A 68 16.51 9.84 -10.78
C LEU A 68 16.11 11.09 -11.59
N GLU A 69 15.50 10.92 -12.76
CA GLU A 69 14.94 12.03 -13.55
C GLU A 69 13.86 12.79 -12.79
N LEU A 70 12.98 12.09 -12.07
CA LEU A 70 11.96 12.72 -11.24
C LEU A 70 12.60 13.53 -10.11
N ILE A 71 13.56 12.95 -9.38
CA ILE A 71 14.30 13.61 -8.31
C ILE A 71 15.01 14.86 -8.84
N ASN A 72 15.69 14.76 -9.99
CA ASN A 72 16.37 15.89 -10.61
C ASN A 72 15.41 17.01 -11.05
N ARG A 73 14.18 16.64 -11.45
CA ARG A 73 13.17 17.59 -11.89
C ARG A 73 12.55 18.37 -10.73
N VAL A 74 12.29 17.71 -9.61
CA VAL A 74 11.66 18.35 -8.43
C VAL A 74 12.70 18.92 -7.45
N GLY A 75 13.95 18.49 -7.53
CA GLY A 75 15.01 18.79 -6.58
C GLY A 75 15.05 17.78 -5.44
N SER A 76 16.25 17.35 -5.05
CA SER A 76 16.46 16.36 -3.98
C SER A 76 15.87 16.79 -2.64
N GLU A 77 15.85 18.08 -2.36
CA GLU A 77 15.26 18.67 -1.16
C GLU A 77 13.73 18.60 -1.13
N ASN A 78 13.09 18.41 -2.28
CA ASN A 78 11.63 18.31 -2.42
C ASN A 78 11.17 16.86 -2.68
N PHE A 79 12.07 15.89 -2.62
CA PHE A 79 11.76 14.48 -2.81
C PHE A 79 12.00 13.68 -1.54
N ASP A 80 10.94 13.49 -0.76
CA ASP A 80 10.99 12.68 0.47
C ASP A 80 10.90 11.19 0.13
N THR A 81 12.02 10.47 0.31
CA THR A 81 12.08 9.02 0.07
C THR A 81 11.50 8.20 1.22
N THR A 82 11.28 8.78 2.40
CA THR A 82 10.80 8.05 3.60
C THR A 82 9.27 7.98 3.66
N ARG A 83 8.56 8.77 2.84
CA ARG A 83 7.10 8.83 2.78
C ARG A 83 6.60 8.60 1.37
N TYR A 84 5.90 7.50 1.16
CA TYR A 84 5.50 7.08 -0.18
C TYR A 84 4.14 6.39 -0.18
N SER A 85 3.47 6.45 -1.32
CA SER A 85 2.26 5.68 -1.59
C SER A 85 2.51 4.76 -2.76
N PHE A 86 2.10 3.51 -2.62
CA PHE A 86 2.01 2.59 -3.74
C PHE A 86 0.84 2.96 -4.66
N SER A 87 0.84 2.39 -5.86
CA SER A 87 -0.21 2.53 -6.87
C SER A 87 -1.59 2.12 -6.35
N ASN A 88 -1.65 1.16 -5.42
CA ASN A 88 -2.87 0.71 -4.73
C ASN A 88 -3.31 1.59 -3.55
N LYS A 89 -2.69 2.76 -3.36
CA LYS A 89 -2.96 3.77 -2.31
C LYS A 89 -2.39 3.49 -0.93
N VAL A 90 -1.94 2.26 -0.64
CA VAL A 90 -1.25 1.97 0.64
C VAL A 90 -0.11 2.96 0.81
N TYR A 91 -0.12 3.64 1.94
CA TYR A 91 0.84 4.68 2.29
C TYR A 91 1.75 4.17 3.39
N CYS A 92 3.05 4.38 3.25
CA CYS A 92 4.03 4.02 4.28
C CYS A 92 4.86 5.23 4.67
N ASP A 93 5.24 5.26 5.94
CA ASP A 93 6.16 6.24 6.52
C ASP A 93 7.27 5.46 7.25
N SER A 94 8.47 5.46 6.68
CA SER A 94 9.63 4.73 7.21
C SER A 94 10.12 5.29 8.55
N GLU A 95 9.86 6.57 8.84
CA GLU A 95 10.19 7.15 10.14
C GLU A 95 9.23 6.64 11.23
N GLN A 96 7.96 6.43 10.87
CA GLN A 96 6.97 5.82 11.75
C GLN A 96 7.04 4.29 11.79
N LYS A 97 7.78 3.67 10.86
CA LYS A 97 7.86 2.22 10.66
C LYS A 97 6.48 1.57 10.54
N ALA A 98 5.60 2.20 9.76
CA ALA A 98 4.23 1.76 9.60
C ALA A 98 3.70 2.05 8.19
N CYS A 99 2.83 1.17 7.72
CA CYS A 99 2.01 1.38 6.54
C CYS A 99 0.53 1.46 6.92
N PHE A 100 -0.25 2.18 6.12
CA PHE A 100 -1.65 2.53 6.35
C PHE A 100 -2.47 2.30 5.09
N VAL A 101 -3.79 2.12 5.26
CA VAL A 101 -4.72 1.86 4.15
C VAL A 101 -4.56 2.91 3.04
N ASP A 102 -4.40 4.17 3.43
CA ASP A 102 -4.01 5.28 2.57
C ASP A 102 -3.37 6.41 3.39
N ARG A 103 -2.96 7.49 2.73
CA ARG A 103 -2.27 8.64 3.35
C ARG A 103 -3.07 9.36 4.45
N PHE A 104 -4.40 9.23 4.44
CA PHE A 104 -5.30 9.92 5.36
C PHE A 104 -5.86 9.00 6.44
N SER A 105 -5.55 7.70 6.36
CA SER A 105 -6.04 6.69 7.29
C SER A 105 -5.09 6.51 8.49
N GLU A 106 -5.66 6.36 9.68
CA GLU A 106 -4.94 5.90 10.87
C GLU A 106 -4.92 4.36 10.96
N GLN A 107 -5.65 3.66 10.10
CA GLN A 107 -5.70 2.21 10.08
C GLN A 107 -4.44 1.64 9.42
N GLN A 108 -3.67 0.87 10.19
CA GLN A 108 -2.46 0.22 9.70
C GLN A 108 -2.75 -0.98 8.79
N MET A 109 -1.83 -1.18 7.85
CA MET A 109 -1.74 -2.33 6.95
C MET A 109 -0.63 -3.25 7.46
N THR A 110 -1.01 -4.24 8.26
CA THR A 110 -0.07 -5.15 8.94
C THR A 110 0.80 -5.93 7.97
N ASP A 111 0.25 -6.35 6.84
CA ASP A 111 0.94 -7.20 5.87
C ASP A 111 2.10 -6.44 5.20
N TYR A 112 1.92 -5.14 4.96
CA TYR A 112 2.98 -4.26 4.43
C TYR A 112 3.98 -3.88 5.51
N THR A 113 3.47 -3.54 6.69
CA THR A 113 4.28 -3.10 7.83
C THR A 113 5.26 -4.20 8.25
N SER A 114 4.78 -5.43 8.36
CA SER A 114 5.61 -6.58 8.75
C SER A 114 6.66 -6.96 7.71
N ILE A 115 6.34 -6.85 6.42
CA ILE A 115 7.35 -7.11 5.37
C ILE A 115 8.50 -6.11 5.45
N LEU A 116 8.21 -4.83 5.75
CA LEU A 116 9.21 -3.75 5.64
C LEU A 116 9.95 -3.45 6.95
N PHE A 117 9.34 -3.70 8.11
CA PHE A 117 9.83 -3.13 9.37
C PHE A 117 10.02 -4.13 10.52
N ASP A 118 9.63 -5.40 10.36
CA ASP A 118 9.87 -6.49 11.32
C ASP A 118 11.15 -7.28 10.98
#